data_AF-A0A1H7LV75-F1
#
_entry.id   AF-A0A1H7LV75-F1
#
_cell.length_a   1.000
_cell.length_b   1.000
_cell.length_c   1.000
_cell.angle_alpha   90.00
_cell.angle_beta   90.00
_cell.angle_gamma   90.00
#
_symmetry.space_group_name_H-M   'P 1'
#
loop_
_entity.id
_entity.type
_entity.pdbx_description
1 polymer ?
#
loop_
_entity_poly.entity_id
_entity_poly.type
_entity_poly.pdbx_seq_one_letter_code
_entity_poly.pdbx_strand_id
1 'polypeptide(L)' 'MDYKTFNRFLRPLNIAYRDIFHEIPCIQNYSCTQDEYVEAMKKSIETGKPIDSYLMKAVMPENKDVLI' A
#
# COMPACT_ATOMS: atom_id res chain seq x y z
N MET A 1 -9.84 -0.45 12.90
CA MET A 1 -8.58 -0.49 13.68
C MET A 1 -8.29 0.86 14.32
N ASP A 2 -7.59 0.96 15.46
CA ASP A 2 -7.07 2.25 15.95
C ASP A 2 -5.72 2.59 15.27
N TYR A 3 -5.38 3.88 15.18
CA TYR A 3 -4.16 4.35 14.47
C TYR A 3 -2.85 3.81 15.05
N LYS A 4 -2.76 3.63 16.37
CA LYS A 4 -1.55 3.16 17.06
C LYS A 4 -1.32 1.67 16.79
N THR A 5 -2.40 0.91 16.80
CA THR A 5 -2.47 -0.50 16.47
C THR A 5 -2.14 -0.71 15.00
N PHE A 6 -2.74 0.07 14.09
CA PHE A 6 -2.41 0.04 12.66
C PHE A 6 -0.92 0.23 12.40
N ASN A 7 -0.29 1.29 12.92
CA ASN A 7 1.15 1.54 12.73
C ASN A 7 2.06 0.44 13.29
N ARG A 8 1.66 -0.17 14.42
CA ARG A 8 2.41 -1.28 15.01
C ARG A 8 2.38 -2.52 14.12
N PHE A 9 1.22 -2.82 13.52
CA PHE A 9 1.08 -3.95 12.58
C PHE A 9 1.72 -3.67 11.23
N LEU A 10 1.73 -2.42 10.77
CA LEU A 10 2.29 -2.03 9.48
C LEU A 10 3.81 -2.15 9.44
N ARG A 11 4.50 -1.84 10.55
CA ARG A 11 5.98 -1.87 10.62
C ARG A 11 6.60 -3.17 10.12
N PRO A 12 6.26 -4.36 10.65
CA PRO A 12 6.82 -5.62 10.17
C PRO A 12 6.41 -5.93 8.73
N LEU A 13 5.18 -5.58 8.32
CA LEU A 13 4.71 -5.81 6.96
C LEU A 13 5.47 -4.93 5.95
N ASN A 14 5.72 -3.67 6.26
CA ASN A 14 6.51 -2.77 5.41
C ASN A 14 7.95 -3.25 5.25
N ILE A 15 8.55 -3.82 6.31
CA ILE A 15 9.89 -4.41 6.22
C ILE A 15 9.86 -5.62 5.26
N ALA A 16 8.94 -6.56 5.47
CA ALA A 16 8.82 -7.73 4.62
C ALA A 16 8.49 -7.37 3.16
N TYR A 17 7.61 -6.40 2.93
CA TYR A 17 7.28 -5.92 1.60
C TYR A 17 8.50 -5.26 0.93
N ARG A 18 9.22 -4.39 1.65
CA ARG A 18 10.44 -3.75 1.14
C ARG A 18 11.53 -4.78 0.81
N ASP A 19 11.65 -5.84 1.58
CA ASP A 19 12.66 -6.86 1.32
C ASP A 19 12.34 -7.67 0.04
N ILE A 20 11.07 -7.72 -0.40
CA ILE A 20 10.62 -8.38 -1.63
C ILE A 20 10.63 -7.44 -2.84
N PHE A 21 10.07 -6.23 -2.70
CA PHE A 21 9.82 -5.31 -3.81
C PHE A 21 10.77 -4.11 -3.85
N HIS A 22 11.65 -3.97 -2.85
CA HIS A 22 12.57 -2.84 -2.69
C HIS A 22 11.88 -1.45 -2.63
N GLU A 23 10.58 -1.43 -2.33
CA GLU A 23 9.77 -0.23 -2.18
C GLU A 23 8.87 -0.32 -0.94
N ILE A 24 8.33 0.81 -0.49
CA ILE A 24 7.34 0.84 0.60
C ILE A 24 6.06 1.47 0.07
N PRO A 25 4.95 0.72 -0.01
CA PRO A 25 3.69 1.29 -0.46
C PRO A 25 3.13 2.26 0.59
N CYS A 26 2.45 3.29 0.11
CA CYS A 26 1.76 4.27 0.96
C CYS A 26 0.26 4.09 0.83
N ILE A 27 -0.44 3.89 1.95
CA ILE A 27 -1.90 3.71 1.96
C ILE A 27 -2.66 4.86 1.25
N GLN A 28 -2.12 6.08 1.29
CA GLN A 28 -2.72 7.25 0.63
C GLN A 28 -2.77 7.12 -0.90
N ASN A 29 -1.92 6.28 -1.49
CA ASN A 29 -1.90 6.01 -2.92
C ASN A 29 -3.00 5.02 -3.34
N TYR A 30 -3.81 4.52 -2.40
CA TYR A 30 -4.81 3.49 -2.63
C TYR A 30 -6.18 3.94 -2.12
N SER A 31 -7.22 3.59 -2.86
CA SER A 31 -8.61 3.81 -2.43
C SER A 31 -9.04 2.61 -1.58
N CYS A 32 -8.62 2.60 -0.31
CA CYS A 32 -8.91 1.51 0.61
C CYS A 32 -8.95 1.99 2.07
N THR A 33 -9.55 1.16 2.92
CA THR A 33 -9.49 1.28 4.38
C THR A 33 -8.18 0.75 4.93
N GLN A 34 -7.89 1.05 6.20
CA GLN A 34 -6.72 0.52 6.90
C GLN A 34 -6.70 -1.01 6.93
N ASP A 35 -7.86 -1.64 7.17
CA ASP A 35 -7.96 -3.09 7.29
C ASP A 35 -7.73 -3.76 5.94
N GLU A 36 -8.32 -3.24 4.86
CA GLU A 36 -8.09 -3.71 3.48
C GLU A 36 -6.62 -3.58 3.07
N TYR A 37 -5.98 -2.46 3.44
CA TYR A 37 -4.57 -2.24 3.17
C TYR A 37 -3.68 -3.29 3.83
N VAL A 38 -3.94 -3.60 5.11
CA VAL A 38 -3.20 -4.64 5.84
C VAL A 38 -3.39 -6.02 5.20
N GLU A 39 -4.61 -6.38 4.82
CA GLU A 39 -4.88 -7.66 4.15
C GLU A 39 -4.20 -7.77 2.78
N ALA A 40 -4.29 -6.71 1.97
CA ALA A 40 -3.64 -6.67 0.67
C ALA A 40 -2.11 -6.77 0.80
N MET A 41 -1.51 -6.09 1.78
CA MET A 41 -0.07 -6.15 2.01
C MET A 41 0.37 -7.56 2.44
N LYS A 42 -0.39 -8.24 3.31
CA LYS A 42 -0.14 -9.64 3.69
C LYS A 42 -0.21 -10.56 2.47
N LYS A 43 -1.27 -10.46 1.66
CA LYS A 43 -1.41 -11.24 0.42
C LYS A 43 -0.27 -10.97 -0.55
N SER A 44 0.17 -9.73 -0.66
CA SER A 44 1.28 -9.33 -1.54
C SER A 44 2.59 -9.99 -1.12
N ILE A 45 2.89 -9.97 0.17
CA ILE A 45 4.07 -10.63 0.75
C ILE A 45 4.00 -12.15 0.56
N GLU A 46 2.84 -12.75 0.83
CA GLU A 46 2.63 -14.21 0.73
C GLU A 46 2.74 -14.72 -0.72
N THR A 47 2.22 -13.96 -1.68
CA THR A 47 2.18 -14.36 -3.09
C THR A 47 3.33 -13.82 -3.93
N GLY A 48 4.12 -12.88 -3.39
CA GLY A 48 5.14 -12.16 -4.14
C GLY A 48 4.58 -11.26 -5.25
N LYS A 49 3.28 -10.89 -5.18
CA LYS A 49 2.67 -9.95 -6.14
C LYS A 49 2.59 -8.54 -5.57
N PRO A 50 2.80 -7.49 -6.39
CA PRO A 50 2.69 -6.11 -5.93
C PRO A 50 1.31 -5.80 -5.37
N ILE A 51 1.23 -4.90 -4.39
CA ILE A 51 -0.03 -4.51 -3.73
C ILE A 51 -1.03 -3.87 -4.70
N ASP A 52 -0.54 -3.28 -5.79
CA ASP A 52 -1.32 -2.77 -6.92
C ASP A 52 -2.19 -3.84 -7.59
N SER A 53 -1.85 -5.13 -7.41
CA SER A 53 -2.65 -6.26 -7.91
C SER A 53 -3.89 -6.53 -7.05
N TYR A 54 -3.94 -5.97 -5.83
CA TYR A 54 -4.97 -6.22 -4.83
C TYR A 54 -5.77 -4.98 -4.48
N LEU A 55 -5.18 -3.78 -4.65
CA LEU A 55 -5.82 -2.51 -4.32
C LEU A 55 -5.90 -1.62 -5.55
N MET A 56 -7.02 -0.91 -5.67
CA MET A 56 -7.13 0.18 -6.65
C MET A 56 -6.31 1.37 -6.17
N LYS A 57 -5.48 1.91 -7.06
CA LYS A 57 -4.80 3.18 -6.79
C LYS A 57 -5.86 4.27 -6.59
N ALA A 58 -5.67 5.08 -5.55
CA ALA A 58 -6.39 6.32 -5.42
C ALA A 58 -6.09 7.14 -6.67
N VAL A 59 -7.12 7.66 -7.31
CA VAL A 59 -6.96 8.60 -8.42
C VAL A 59 -6.30 9.84 -7.83
N MET A 60 -4.97 9.92 -7.87
CA MET A 60 -4.32 11.21 -7.85
C MET A 60 -4.80 11.91 -9.12
N PRO A 61 -5.36 13.13 -9.04
CA PRO A 61 -5.58 13.90 -10.24
C PRO A 61 -4.23 13.95 -10.95
N GLU A 62 -4.15 13.33 -12.11
CA GLU A 62 -3.01 13.49 -13.00
C GLU A 62 -2.89 14.99 -13.17
N ASN A 63 -1.85 15.62 -12.60
CA ASN A 63 -1.48 16.96 -13.02
C ASN A 63 -1.05 16.83 -14.48
N LYS A 64 -2.05 16.85 -15.36
CA LYS A 64 -1.94 17.25 -16.75
C LYS A 64 -1.72 18.76 -16.76
N ASP A 65 -0.69 19.23 -16.09
CA ASP A 65 -0.04 20.46 -16.52
C ASP A 65 0.77 20.07 -17.75
N VAL A 66 0.00 19.95 -18.83
CA VAL A 66 0.44 20.13 -20.19
C VAL A 66 1.22 21.44 -20.17
N LEU A 67 2.54 21.35 -20.25
CA LEU A 67 3.37 22.46 -20.70
C LEU A 67 2.94 22.76 -22.14
N ILE A 68 1.97 23.66 -22.28
CA ILE A 68 1.64 24.36 -23.53
C ILE A 68 2.60 25.54 -23.68
#